data_AF-A0A323TCV8-F1
#
_entry.id   AF-A0A323TCV8-F1
#
_cell.length_a   1.000
_cell.length_b   1.000
_cell.length_c   1.000
_cell.angle_alpha   90.00
_cell.angle_beta   90.00
_cell.angle_gamma   90.00
#
_symmetry.space_group_name_H-M   'P 1'
#
loop_
_entity.id
_entity.type
_entity.pdbx_description
1 polymer ?
#
loop_
_entity_poly.entity_id
_entity_poly.type
_entity_poly.pdbx_seq_one_letter_code
_entity_poly.pdbx_strand_id
1 'polypeptide(L)'
;MEMLFKYNWQVREEWFQWCNQLSHEELAKPRTGGVGSILHTLVHIIDAEQSWINGLNGKPEYHYDYKNYQTLDEIIQLSEQCHCDVNEFVEAWTSELESKKFYEFTYGEVMRHVIAHEIHHIGQLSIWARELGKKPVSANLIRRGLAT
;
A
#
# COMPACT_ATOMS: atom_id res chain seq x y z
N MET A 1 -13.05 3.38 -8.90
CA MET A 1 -12.01 2.47 -8.37
C MET A 1 -10.70 3.22 -8.22
N GLU A 2 -10.22 3.83 -9.31
CA GLU A 2 -9.06 4.74 -9.37
C GLU A 2 -8.94 5.73 -8.20
N MET A 3 -10.02 6.44 -7.82
CA MET A 3 -10.01 7.38 -6.70
C MET A 3 -9.48 6.77 -5.39
N LEU A 4 -9.81 5.51 -5.10
CA LEU A 4 -9.37 4.84 -3.87
C LEU A 4 -7.90 4.40 -3.94
N PHE A 5 -7.39 4.06 -5.13
CA PHE A 5 -5.95 3.85 -5.34
C PHE A 5 -5.18 5.17 -5.14
N LYS A 6 -5.65 6.26 -5.75
CA LYS A 6 -5.06 7.59 -5.55
C LYS A 6 -5.09 8.04 -4.08
N TYR A 7 -6.17 7.72 -3.37
CA TYR A 7 -6.27 7.94 -1.92
C TYR A 7 -5.21 7.15 -1.16
N ASN A 8 -5.10 5.85 -1.45
CA ASN A 8 -4.14 4.98 -0.82
C ASN A 8 -2.70 5.47 -1.03
N TRP A 9 -2.31 5.79 -2.26
CA TRP A 9 -0.97 6.32 -2.56
C TRP A 9 -0.68 7.64 -1.85
N GLN A 10 -1.64 8.58 -1.83
CA GLN A 10 -1.48 9.85 -1.12
C GLN A 10 -1.30 9.62 0.40
N VAL A 11 -2.06 8.71 0.99
CA VAL A 11 -1.95 8.38 2.42
C VAL A 11 -0.64 7.64 2.72
N ARG A 12 -0.20 6.73 1.86
CA ARG A 12 1.08 6.02 1.98
C ARG A 12 2.25 7.00 1.98
N GLU A 13 2.24 7.97 1.07
CA GLU A 13 3.24 9.04 1.00
C GLU A 13 3.27 9.88 2.29
N GLU A 14 2.09 10.27 2.80
CA GLU A 14 1.99 10.95 4.11
C GLU A 14 2.54 10.08 5.26
N TRP A 15 2.41 8.75 5.18
CA TRP A 15 2.99 7.83 6.16
C TRP A 15 4.51 7.70 6.02
N PHE A 16 5.07 7.72 4.81
CA PHE A 16 6.52 7.81 4.63
C PHE A 16 7.07 9.07 5.27
N GLN A 17 6.42 10.22 5.02
CA GLN A 17 6.78 11.49 5.65
C GLN A 17 6.64 11.44 7.17
N TRP A 18 5.57 10.82 7.68
CA TRP A 18 5.38 10.60 9.11
C TRP A 18 6.48 9.73 9.71
N CYS A 19 7.00 8.73 8.98
CA CYS A 19 8.05 7.83 9.48
C CYS A 19 9.40 8.53 9.68
N ASN A 20 9.69 9.63 8.95
CA ASN A 20 10.94 10.39 9.09
C ASN A 20 11.18 10.97 10.51
N GLN A 21 10.15 11.03 11.35
CA GLN A 21 10.29 11.48 12.74
C GLN A 21 10.77 10.38 13.72
N LEU A 22 10.89 9.13 13.25
CA LEU A 22 11.25 7.97 14.06
C LEU A 22 12.67 7.52 13.75
N SER A 23 13.35 6.95 14.75
CA SER A 23 14.60 6.23 14.51
C SER A 23 14.33 4.94 13.73
N HIS A 24 15.33 4.46 13.01
CA HIS A 24 15.26 3.15 12.36
C HIS A 24 14.90 2.03 13.36
N GLU A 25 15.42 2.07 14.59
CA GLU A 25 15.06 1.11 15.65
C GLU A 25 13.55 1.11 15.93
N GLU A 26 12.92 2.29 16.09
CA GLU A 26 11.48 2.36 16.35
C GLU A 26 10.62 1.94 15.15
N LEU A 27 11.12 2.16 13.93
CA LEU A 27 10.49 1.71 12.68
C LEU A 27 10.54 0.18 12.52
N ALA A 28 11.68 -0.44 12.87
CA ALA A 28 11.90 -1.89 12.81
C ALA A 28 11.37 -2.66 14.02
N LYS A 29 11.07 -1.96 15.12
CA LYS A 29 10.66 -2.56 16.41
C LYS A 29 9.47 -3.52 16.25
N PRO A 30 9.57 -4.73 16.82
CA PRO A 30 8.43 -5.65 16.90
C PRO A 30 7.25 -5.04 17.67
N ARG A 31 6.04 -5.14 17.10
CA ARG A 31 4.79 -4.67 17.68
C ARG A 31 3.72 -5.74 17.55
N THR A 32 2.74 -5.71 18.44
CA THR A 32 1.57 -6.60 18.37
C THR A 32 0.63 -6.13 17.26
N GLY A 33 0.18 -7.07 16.42
CA GLY A 33 -0.77 -6.83 15.33
C GLY A 33 -0.12 -6.78 13.95
N GLY A 34 -0.93 -6.96 12.91
CA GLY A 34 -0.46 -6.91 11.52
C GLY A 34 0.69 -7.87 11.23
N VAL A 35 1.65 -7.40 10.44
CA VAL A 35 2.87 -8.15 10.06
C VAL A 35 4.07 -7.86 10.98
N GLY A 36 3.86 -7.13 12.09
CA GLY A 36 4.79 -7.10 13.22
C GLY A 36 5.75 -5.91 13.32
N SER A 37 5.86 -5.02 12.34
CA SER A 37 6.61 -3.74 12.47
C SER A 37 6.12 -2.69 11.48
N ILE A 38 6.54 -1.43 11.64
CA ILE A 38 6.14 -0.34 10.73
C ILE A 38 6.76 -0.57 9.34
N LEU A 39 8.07 -0.83 9.28
CA LEU A 39 8.74 -1.07 7.99
C LEU A 39 8.20 -2.30 7.27
N HIS A 40 7.98 -3.40 8.01
CA HIS A 40 7.45 -4.62 7.40
C HIS A 40 6.04 -4.40 6.85
N THR A 41 5.20 -3.64 7.56
CA THR A 41 3.87 -3.27 7.06
C THR A 41 3.94 -2.47 5.76
N LEU A 42 4.87 -1.52 5.64
CA LEU A 42 5.02 -0.72 4.42
C LEU A 42 5.48 -1.57 3.23
N VAL A 43 6.48 -2.44 3.42
CA VAL A 43 6.91 -3.39 2.37
C VAL A 43 5.77 -4.33 1.99
N HIS A 44 5.05 -4.87 2.97
CA HIS A 44 3.95 -5.80 2.73
C HIS A 44 2.81 -5.17 1.90
N ILE A 45 2.47 -3.91 2.16
CA ILE A 45 1.47 -3.17 1.37
C ILE A 45 1.94 -3.05 -0.09
N ILE A 46 3.17 -2.60 -0.32
CA ILE A 46 3.72 -2.38 -1.66
C ILE A 46 3.81 -3.71 -2.42
N ASP A 47 4.31 -4.76 -1.76
CA ASP A 47 4.45 -6.09 -2.34
C ASP A 47 3.10 -6.68 -2.76
N ALA A 48 2.10 -6.61 -1.87
CA ALA A 48 0.76 -7.12 -2.18
C ALA A 48 0.13 -6.36 -3.35
N GLU A 49 0.22 -5.03 -3.37
CA GLU A 49 -0.30 -4.22 -4.48
C GLU A 49 0.36 -4.60 -5.80
N GLN A 50 1.69 -4.55 -5.88
CA GLN A 50 2.39 -4.80 -7.14
C GLN A 50 2.18 -6.25 -7.61
N SER A 51 2.16 -7.23 -6.70
CA SER A 51 2.02 -8.65 -7.06
C SER A 51 0.66 -8.91 -7.71
N TRP A 52 -0.42 -8.45 -7.07
CA TRP A 52 -1.77 -8.60 -7.63
C TRP A 52 -1.91 -7.89 -8.97
N ILE A 53 -1.41 -6.66 -9.09
CA ILE A 53 -1.53 -5.89 -10.33
C ILE A 53 -0.68 -6.51 -11.46
N ASN A 54 0.50 -7.07 -11.16
CA ASN A 54 1.29 -7.83 -12.11
C ASN A 54 0.55 -9.08 -12.60
N GLY A 55 -0.10 -9.82 -11.68
CA GLY A 55 -0.96 -10.94 -12.02
C GLY A 55 -2.10 -10.55 -12.97
N LEU A 56 -2.80 -9.45 -12.68
CA LEU A 56 -3.85 -8.93 -13.56
C LEU A 56 -3.31 -8.48 -14.94
N ASN A 57 -2.08 -7.98 -14.99
CA ASN A 57 -1.37 -7.63 -16.22
C ASN A 57 -0.82 -8.85 -16.99
N GLY A 58 -0.93 -10.06 -16.46
CA GLY A 58 -0.33 -11.26 -17.06
C GLY A 58 1.21 -11.24 -17.02
N LYS A 59 1.80 -10.40 -16.18
CA LYS A 59 3.24 -10.41 -15.87
C LYS A 59 3.52 -11.51 -14.84
N PRO A 60 4.75 -12.07 -14.79
CA PRO A 60 5.13 -13.00 -13.75
C PRO A 60 4.93 -12.39 -12.36
N GLU A 61 4.41 -13.20 -11.44
CA GLU A 61 4.32 -12.83 -10.03
C GLU A 61 5.72 -12.72 -9.43
N TYR A 62 5.97 -11.66 -8.67
CA TYR A 62 7.21 -11.45 -7.95
C TYR A 62 6.85 -11.02 -6.53
N HIS A 63 7.59 -11.50 -5.53
CA HIS A 63 7.40 -11.10 -4.14
C HIS A 63 8.68 -10.54 -3.54
N TYR A 64 8.59 -9.34 -2.98
CA TYR A 64 9.67 -8.67 -2.30
C TYR A 64 9.80 -9.19 -0.86
N ASP A 65 10.99 -9.70 -0.50
CA ASP A 65 11.29 -10.09 0.89
C ASP A 65 11.70 -8.85 1.70
N TYR A 66 10.96 -8.57 2.78
CA TYR A 66 11.27 -7.51 3.75
C TYR A 66 12.74 -7.52 4.22
N LYS A 67 13.40 -8.68 4.28
CA LYS A 67 14.81 -8.78 4.66
C LYS A 67 15.74 -7.99 3.74
N ASN A 68 15.32 -7.71 2.51
CA ASN A 68 16.08 -6.95 1.52
C ASN A 68 15.76 -5.44 1.54
N TYR A 69 14.79 -4.99 2.35
CA TYR A 69 14.33 -3.60 2.43
C TYR A 69 14.22 -3.20 3.89
N GLN A 70 15.36 -2.82 4.48
CA GLN A 70 15.45 -2.59 5.93
C GLN A 70 15.45 -1.10 6.29
N THR A 71 15.56 -0.20 5.33
CA THR A 71 15.52 1.25 5.56
C THR A 71 14.28 1.89 4.96
N LEU A 72 13.86 3.03 5.51
CA LEU A 72 12.72 3.78 4.97
C LEU A 72 12.99 4.23 3.52
N ASP A 73 14.21 4.65 3.21
CA ASP A 73 14.60 5.11 1.87
C ASP A 73 14.51 3.99 0.82
N GLU A 74 14.96 2.78 1.15
CA GLU A 74 14.82 1.60 0.27
C GLU A 74 13.34 1.29 -0.01
N ILE A 75 12.47 1.45 0.99
CA ILE A 75 11.03 1.18 0.86
C ILE A 75 10.34 2.27 0.02
N ILE A 76 10.74 3.53 0.16
CA ILE A 76 10.26 4.62 -0.69
C ILE A 76 10.66 4.36 -2.14
N GLN A 77 11.93 4.02 -2.40
CA GLN A 77 12.41 3.67 -3.73
C GLN A 77 11.68 2.46 -4.31
N LEU A 78 11.38 1.44 -3.50
CA LEU A 78 10.57 0.30 -3.91
C LEU A 78 9.15 0.75 -4.30
N SER A 79 8.52 1.60 -3.48
CA SER A 79 7.18 2.13 -3.77
C SER A 79 7.17 2.90 -5.09
N GLU A 80 8.15 3.77 -5.33
CA GLU A 80 8.31 4.52 -6.58
C GLU A 80 8.53 3.61 -7.80
N GLN A 81 9.38 2.58 -7.66
CA GLN A 81 9.67 1.61 -8.71
C GLN A 81 8.40 0.85 -9.13
N CYS A 82 7.61 0.39 -8.16
CA CYS A 82 6.37 -0.33 -8.44
C CYS A 82 5.24 0.59 -8.94
N HIS A 83 5.24 1.86 -8.52
CA HIS A 83 4.14 2.78 -8.78
C HIS A 83 3.89 3.00 -10.28
N CYS A 84 4.93 3.08 -11.11
CA CYS A 84 4.77 3.29 -12.55
C CYS A 84 3.88 2.22 -13.21
N ASP A 85 4.21 0.94 -13.00
CA ASP A 85 3.48 -0.20 -13.57
C ASP A 85 2.06 -0.32 -13.00
N VAL A 86 1.91 -0.05 -11.70
CA VAL A 86 0.62 -0.09 -11.03
C VAL A 86 -0.29 1.04 -11.52
N ASN A 87 0.25 2.26 -11.61
CA ASN A 87 -0.51 3.44 -12.05
C ASN A 87 -0.99 3.28 -13.49
N GLU A 88 -0.13 2.78 -14.38
CA GLU A 88 -0.51 2.50 -15.78
C GLU A 88 -1.74 1.57 -15.86
N PHE A 89 -1.76 0.49 -15.07
CA PHE A 89 -2.90 -0.42 -15.05
C PHE A 89 -4.16 0.21 -14.47
N VAL A 90 -4.03 0.97 -13.38
CA VAL A 90 -5.16 1.63 -12.71
C VAL A 90 -5.77 2.70 -13.59
N GLU A 91 -4.97 3.49 -14.32
CA GLU A 91 -5.42 4.51 -15.26
C GLU A 91 -6.06 3.90 -16.52
N ALA A 92 -5.57 2.76 -16.98
CA ALA A 92 -6.15 2.02 -18.10
C ALA A 92 -7.43 1.24 -17.72
N TRP A 93 -7.87 1.30 -16.46
CA TRP A 93 -9.01 0.53 -15.99
C TRP A 93 -10.32 0.96 -16.67
N THR A 94 -11.06 -0.03 -17.18
CA THR A 94 -12.38 0.17 -17.80
C THR A 94 -13.41 -0.77 -17.17
N SER A 95 -14.70 -0.43 -17.32
CA SER A 95 -15.81 -1.24 -16.77
C SER A 95 -15.84 -2.67 -17.29
N GLU A 96 -15.29 -2.91 -18.48
CA GLU A 96 -15.21 -4.18 -19.17
C GLU A 96 -14.26 -5.16 -18.46
N LEU A 97 -13.24 -4.63 -17.78
CA LEU A 97 -12.30 -5.45 -17.01
C LEU A 97 -12.93 -6.00 -15.74
N GLU A 98 -13.95 -5.35 -15.21
CA GLU A 98 -14.61 -5.69 -13.94
C GLU A 98 -14.96 -7.17 -13.81
N SER A 99 -15.53 -7.76 -14.86
CA SER A 99 -15.98 -9.17 -14.89
C SER A 99 -14.94 -10.13 -15.48
N LYS A 100 -13.79 -9.65 -15.96
CA LYS A 100 -12.74 -10.51 -16.52
C LYS A 100 -12.26 -11.49 -15.44
N LYS A 101 -12.08 -12.76 -15.81
CA LYS A 101 -11.66 -13.81 -14.89
C LYS A 101 -10.15 -13.80 -14.66
N PHE A 102 -9.76 -13.95 -13.41
CA PHE A 102 -8.39 -14.18 -12.96
C PHE A 102 -8.40 -15.38 -12.02
N TYR A 103 -8.06 -16.56 -12.54
CA TYR A 103 -8.27 -17.84 -11.86
C TYR A 103 -9.72 -17.98 -11.35
N GLU A 104 -9.89 -18.08 -10.03
CA GLU A 104 -11.21 -18.23 -9.39
C GLU A 104 -11.92 -16.88 -9.16
N PHE A 105 -11.20 -15.76 -9.28
CA PHE A 105 -11.67 -14.41 -8.97
C PHE A 105 -12.07 -13.62 -10.23
N THR A 106 -12.66 -12.44 -10.03
CA THR A 106 -12.73 -11.41 -11.07
C THR A 106 -11.65 -10.35 -10.87
N TYR A 107 -11.26 -9.65 -11.93
CA TYR A 107 -10.31 -8.53 -11.82
C TYR A 107 -10.87 -7.47 -10.86
N GLY A 108 -12.16 -7.17 -10.94
CA GLY A 108 -12.79 -6.20 -10.04
C GLY A 108 -12.70 -6.61 -8.56
N GLU A 109 -12.85 -7.91 -8.27
CA GLU A 109 -12.69 -8.44 -6.90
C GLU A 109 -11.26 -8.23 -6.39
N VAL A 110 -10.26 -8.58 -7.21
CA VAL A 110 -8.84 -8.36 -6.90
C VAL A 110 -8.53 -6.89 -6.66
N MET A 111 -9.01 -5.98 -7.52
CA MET A 111 -8.77 -4.55 -7.36
C MET A 111 -9.34 -4.00 -6.05
N ARG A 112 -10.54 -4.45 -5.66
CA ARG A 112 -11.15 -4.06 -4.37
C ARG A 112 -10.42 -4.67 -3.18
N HIS A 113 -9.92 -5.91 -3.33
CA HIS A 113 -9.08 -6.55 -2.33
C HIS A 113 -7.82 -5.72 -2.09
N VAL A 114 -7.09 -5.33 -3.14
CA VAL A 114 -5.88 -4.49 -3.02
C VAL A 114 -6.18 -3.17 -2.31
N ILE A 115 -7.27 -2.48 -2.68
CA ILE A 115 -7.71 -1.24 -2.02
C ILE A 115 -7.95 -1.48 -0.52
N ALA A 116 -8.75 -2.49 -0.18
CA ALA A 116 -9.13 -2.78 1.21
C ALA A 116 -7.93 -3.25 2.05
N HIS A 117 -7.02 -4.00 1.45
CA HIS A 117 -5.82 -4.53 2.07
C HIS A 117 -4.92 -3.42 2.61
N GLU A 118 -4.63 -2.41 1.80
CA GLU A 118 -3.84 -1.28 2.25
C GLU A 118 -4.56 -0.44 3.30
N ILE A 119 -5.85 -0.13 3.12
CA ILE A 119 -6.63 0.61 4.11
C ILE A 119 -6.59 -0.09 5.47
N HIS A 120 -6.71 -1.42 5.47
CA HIS A 120 -6.62 -2.25 6.67
C HIS A 120 -5.26 -2.08 7.37
N HIS A 121 -4.16 -2.22 6.65
CA HIS A 121 -2.81 -2.14 7.21
C HIS A 121 -2.42 -0.72 7.64
N ILE A 122 -2.82 0.30 6.88
CA ILE A 122 -2.70 1.71 7.30
C ILE A 122 -3.47 1.99 8.58
N GLY A 123 -4.64 1.36 8.77
CA GLY A 123 -5.38 1.40 10.02
C GLY A 123 -4.56 0.91 11.22
N GLN A 124 -3.76 -0.14 11.05
CA GLN A 124 -2.87 -0.66 12.10
C GLN A 124 -1.78 0.35 12.46
N LEU A 125 -1.16 1.00 11.46
CA LEU A 125 -0.17 2.05 11.70
C LEU A 125 -0.74 3.19 12.55
N SER A 126 -2.02 3.52 12.36
CA SER A 126 -2.69 4.57 13.16
C SER A 126 -2.74 4.25 14.66
N ILE A 127 -2.85 2.97 15.03
CA ILE A 127 -2.83 2.51 16.42
C ILE A 127 -1.41 2.65 17.00
N TRP A 128 -0.41 2.13 16.28
CA TRP A 128 0.98 2.22 16.73
C TRP A 128 1.49 3.67 16.83
N ALA A 129 1.02 4.55 15.95
CA ALA A 129 1.29 5.98 16.06
C ALA A 129 0.78 6.56 17.39
N ARG A 130 -0.39 6.13 17.87
CA ARG A 130 -0.94 6.54 19.17
C ARG A 130 -0.17 5.95 20.34
N GLU A 131 0.25 4.70 20.26
CA GLU A 131 1.10 4.05 21.27
C GLU A 131 2.44 4.79 21.43
N LEU A 132 2.95 5.36 20.33
CA LEU A 132 4.15 6.21 20.32
C LEU A 132 3.89 7.66 20.79
N GLY A 133 2.67 7.98 21.24
CA GLY A 133 2.29 9.33 21.66
C GLY A 133 2.24 10.35 20.52
N LYS A 134 2.15 9.89 19.27
CA LYS A 134 2.19 10.73 18.07
C LYS A 134 0.81 10.82 17.41
N LYS A 135 0.58 11.91 16.69
CA LYS A 135 -0.63 12.07 15.87
C LYS A 135 -0.49 11.22 14.60
N PRO A 136 -1.42 10.32 14.28
CA PRO A 136 -1.39 9.55 13.05
C PRO A 136 -1.75 10.44 11.85
N VAL A 137 -1.37 9.97 10.66
CA VAL A 137 -1.86 10.51 9.39
C VAL A 137 -3.38 10.39 9.34
N SER A 138 -4.04 11.36 8.71
CA SER A 138 -5.50 11.36 8.56
C SER A 138 -5.94 10.23 7.62
N ALA A 139 -6.86 9.37 8.04
CA ALA A 139 -7.48 8.38 7.15
C ALA A 139 -8.75 8.91 6.43
N ASN A 140 -8.99 10.22 6.48
CA ASN A 140 -10.18 10.79 5.87
C ASN A 140 -10.05 10.83 4.35
N LEU A 141 -10.96 10.19 3.61
CA LEU A 141 -11.01 10.26 2.15
C LEU A 141 -11.45 11.65 1.64
N ILE A 142 -12.38 12.29 2.34
CA ILE A 142 -12.97 13.57 1.90
C ILE A 142 -11.96 14.71 2.10
N ARG A 143 -12.02 15.72 1.21
CA ARG A 143 -11.15 16.91 1.23
C ARG A 143 -9.68 16.63 0.93
N ARG A 144 -9.41 15.57 0.17
CA ARG A 144 -8.08 15.20 -0.33
C ARG A 144 -7.77 15.68 -1.75
N GLY A 145 -8.71 16.39 -2.39
CA GLY A 145 -8.57 16.87 -3.77
C GLY A 145 -8.64 15.77 -4.83
N LEU A 146 -9.22 14.62 -4.49
CA LEU A 146 -9.31 13.43 -5.37
C LEU A 146 -10.66 13.27 -6.08
N ALA A 147 -11.65 14.09 -5.71
CA ALA A 147 -12.90 14.17 -6.44
C ALA A 147 -12.65 14.96 -7.72
N THR A 148 -12.93 14.36 -8.87
CA THR A 148 -13.00 15.05 -10.17
C THR A 148 -14.23 15.94 -10.26
#